data_AF-A0A0N8JZJ6-F1
#
_entry.id   AF-A0A0N8JZJ6-F1
#
_cell.length_a   1.000
_cell.length_b   1.000
_cell.length_c   1.000
_cell.angle_alpha   90.00
_cell.angle_beta   90.00
_cell.angle_gamma   90.00
#
_symmetry.space_group_name_H-M   'P 1'
#
loop_
_entity.id
_entity.type
_entity.pdbx_description
1 polymer ?
#
loop_
_entity_poly.entity_id
_entity_poly.type
_entity_poly.pdbx_seq_one_letter_code
_entity_poly.pdbx_strand_id
1 'polypeptide(L)'
;MEEAEQVHLLMKKEHRISRNVRFAWFLSKLNHIIRPVTKTELLNSDNELDVLSILPKGWQPDSTPSTQMYHLVPSTQVTFLARRYRFIIELDLSPSTGIV
;
A
#
# COMPACT_ATOMS: atom_id res chain seq x y z
N MET A 1 -18.03 12.29 7.40
CA MET A 1 -16.61 11.92 7.27
C MET A 1 -16.55 10.70 6.39
N GLU A 2 -15.71 10.71 5.36
CA GLU A 2 -15.74 9.66 4.33
C GLU A 2 -14.94 8.42 4.75
N GLU A 3 -15.43 7.26 4.32
CA GLU A 3 -14.75 5.98 4.46
C GLU A 3 -13.73 5.82 3.33
N ALA A 4 -12.56 5.27 3.67
CA ALA A 4 -11.56 4.92 2.68
C ALA A 4 -11.99 3.66 1.93
N GLU A 5 -12.07 3.72 0.60
CA GLU A 5 -12.26 2.52 -0.24
C GLU A 5 -10.91 1.84 -0.47
N GLN A 6 -9.89 2.61 -0.88
CA GLN A 6 -8.54 2.09 -1.11
C GLN A 6 -7.49 2.93 -0.37
N VAL A 7 -6.49 2.26 0.19
CA VAL A 7 -5.34 2.90 0.84
C VAL A 7 -4.05 2.33 0.29
N HIS A 8 -3.15 3.22 -0.13
CA HIS A 8 -1.83 2.86 -0.61
C HIS A 8 -0.80 3.18 0.47
N LEU A 9 -0.05 2.16 0.90
CA LEU A 9 1.03 2.30 1.88
C LEU A 9 2.37 2.13 1.19
N LEU A 10 3.31 3.00 1.47
CA LEU A 10 4.68 2.87 1.02
C LEU A 10 5.52 2.18 2.11
N MET A 11 6.13 1.06 1.76
CA MET A 11 7.07 0.34 2.63
C MET A 11 8.44 1.01 2.63
N LYS A 12 9.10 0.98 3.79
CA LYS A 12 10.50 1.42 3.93
C LYS A 12 11.46 0.66 3.00
N LYS A 13 12.60 1.25 2.67
CA LYS A 13 13.49 0.75 1.61
C LYS A 13 14.52 -0.26 2.13
N GLU A 14 14.96 -0.07 3.37
CA GLU A 14 16.19 -0.62 3.94
C GLU A 14 16.08 -2.13 4.13
N HIS A 15 14.87 -2.62 4.44
CA HIS A 15 14.62 -4.02 4.70
C HIS A 15 13.25 -4.47 4.19
N ARG A 16 13.06 -5.79 4.11
CA ARG A 16 11.79 -6.38 3.69
C ARG A 16 10.77 -6.28 4.83
N ILE A 17 9.66 -5.61 4.57
CA ILE A 17 8.53 -5.57 5.49
C ILE A 17 7.75 -6.91 5.43
N SER A 18 7.60 -7.54 6.59
CA SER A 18 6.92 -8.85 6.70
C SER A 18 5.41 -8.71 6.47
N ARG A 19 4.73 -9.85 6.27
CA ARG A 19 3.25 -9.87 6.22
C ARG A 19 2.63 -9.48 7.56
N ASN A 20 3.27 -9.87 8.67
CA ASN A 20 2.76 -9.62 10.01
C ASN A 20 2.81 -8.12 10.35
N VAL A 21 3.89 -7.42 9.99
CA VAL A 21 4.00 -5.97 10.18
C VAL A 21 2.90 -5.24 9.40
N ARG A 22 2.69 -5.63 8.14
CA ARG A 22 1.62 -5.09 7.28
C ARG A 22 0.23 -5.28 7.87
N PHE A 23 -0.04 -6.48 8.39
CA PHE A 23 -1.32 -6.79 9.01
C PHE A 23 -1.50 -6.09 10.36
N ALA A 24 -0.45 -6.04 11.19
CA ALA A 24 -0.47 -5.33 12.48
C ALA A 24 -0.75 -3.83 12.29
N TRP A 25 -0.16 -3.21 11.26
CA TRP A 25 -0.47 -1.83 10.91
C TRP A 25 -1.97 -1.65 10.63
N PHE A 26 -2.55 -2.51 9.79
CA PHE A 26 -3.98 -2.45 9.45
C PHE A 26 -4.86 -2.56 10.70
N LEU A 27 -4.60 -3.56 11.55
CA LEU A 27 -5.35 -3.75 12.79
C LEU A 27 -5.21 -2.55 13.74
N SER A 28 -4.00 -1.99 13.86
CA SER A 28 -3.73 -0.82 14.71
C SER A 28 -4.45 0.46 14.26
N LYS A 29 -4.86 0.50 12.99
CA LYS A 29 -5.56 1.64 12.38
C LYS A 29 -7.02 1.33 12.07
N LEU A 30 -7.49 0.13 12.39
CA LEU A 30 -8.87 -0.26 12.13
C LEU A 30 -9.83 0.61 12.93
N ASN A 31 -10.84 1.15 12.24
CA ASN A 31 -11.81 2.11 12.76
C ASN A 31 -11.19 3.43 13.24
N HIS A 32 -9.94 3.70 12.90
CA HIS A 32 -9.28 4.98 13.17
C HIS A 32 -9.28 5.89 11.94
N ILE A 33 -9.04 7.16 12.22
CA ILE A 33 -8.87 8.21 11.23
C ILE A 33 -7.43 8.17 10.72
N ILE A 34 -7.25 8.16 9.40
CA ILE A 34 -5.95 8.22 8.74
C ILE A 34 -5.90 9.40 7.75
N ARG A 35 -4.69 9.88 7.47
CA ARG A 35 -4.41 10.91 6.47
C ARG A 35 -3.23 10.50 5.59
N PRO A 36 -3.16 10.95 4.33
CA PRO A 36 -1.95 10.82 3.53
C PRO A 36 -0.80 11.61 4.16
N VAL A 37 0.40 11.07 4.01
CA VAL A 37 1.66 11.70 4.40
C VAL A 37 2.09 12.64 3.27
N THR A 38 2.52 13.85 3.61
CA THR A 38 3.02 14.82 2.61
C THR A 38 4.34 14.34 2.01
N LYS A 39 4.68 14.84 0.82
CA LYS A 39 5.92 14.44 0.12
C LYS A 39 7.18 14.72 0.95
N THR A 40 7.21 15.83 1.69
CA THR A 40 8.33 16.20 2.58
C THR A 40 8.43 15.28 3.79
N GLU A 41 7.30 14.97 4.45
CA GLU A 41 7.24 13.98 5.53
C GLU A 41 7.71 12.60 5.04
N LEU A 42 7.31 12.18 3.83
CA LEU A 42 7.67 10.88 3.26
C LEU A 42 9.18 10.72 2.96
N LEU A 43 9.89 11.82 2.69
CA LEU A 43 11.33 11.81 2.45
C LEU A 43 12.14 11.69 3.74
N ASN A 44 11.59 12.18 4.85
CA ASN A 44 12.24 12.19 6.17
C ASN A 44 11.67 11.13 7.12
N SER A 45 10.74 10.29 6.65
CA SER A 45 10.07 9.30 7.48
C SER A 45 10.98 8.13 7.80
N ASP A 46 11.05 7.79 9.08
CA ASP A 46 11.70 6.59 9.58
C ASP A 46 10.74 5.40 9.79
N ASN A 47 9.44 5.60 9.53
CA ASN A 47 8.41 4.59 9.72
C ASN A 47 8.59 3.39 8.78
N GLU A 48 8.14 2.21 9.21
CA GLU A 48 8.12 1.02 8.36
C GLU A 48 7.11 1.13 7.21
N LEU A 49 6.00 1.83 7.45
CA LEU A 49 4.84 1.99 6.58
C LEU A 49 4.31 3.42 6.65
N ASP A 50 4.27 4.11 5.51
CA ASP A 50 3.70 5.45 5.38
C ASP A 50 2.48 5.46 4.47
N VAL A 51 1.43 6.19 4.85
CA VAL A 51 0.22 6.34 4.02
C VAL A 51 0.55 7.27 2.84
N LEU A 52 0.60 6.72 1.62
CA LEU A 52 0.91 7.46 0.42
C LEU A 52 -0.32 8.19 -0.13
N SER A 53 -1.43 7.47 -0.28
CA SER A 53 -2.68 8.02 -0.79
C SER A 53 -3.87 7.23 -0.28
N ILE A 54 -5.02 7.91 -0.24
CA ILE A 54 -6.32 7.32 0.13
C ILE A 54 -7.30 7.70 -0.97
N LEU A 55 -8.04 6.72 -1.46
CA LEU A 55 -9.08 6.91 -2.46
C LEU A 55 -10.45 6.68 -1.80
N PRO A 56 -11.37 7.65 -1.84
CA PRO A 56 -12.74 7.49 -1.37
C PRO A 56 -13.54 6.59 -2.31
N LYS A 57 -14.73 6.21 -1.83
CA LYS A 57 -15.66 5.41 -2.64
C LYS A 57 -16.12 6.17 -3.88
N GLY A 58 -15.94 5.57 -5.06
CA GLY A 58 -16.33 6.20 -6.33
C GLY A 58 -15.35 7.25 -6.84
N TRP A 59 -14.09 7.19 -6.38
CA TRP A 59 -13.01 8.02 -6.92
C TRP A 59 -12.86 7.84 -8.44
N GLN A 60 -12.67 8.95 -9.15
CA GLN A 60 -12.44 8.96 -10.60
C GLN A 60 -11.03 9.48 -10.92
N PRO A 61 -10.39 9.03 -12.01
CA PRO A 61 -9.03 9.44 -12.39
C PRO A 61 -8.84 10.96 -12.52
N ASP A 62 -9.89 11.67 -12.92
CA ASP A 62 -9.87 13.12 -13.13
C ASP A 62 -10.05 13.91 -11.82
N SER A 63 -10.37 13.22 -10.71
CA SER A 63 -10.53 13.86 -9.41
C SER A 63 -9.18 14.09 -8.75
N THR A 64 -9.01 15.26 -8.14
CA THR A 64 -7.75 15.61 -7.49
C THR A 64 -7.52 14.72 -6.26
N PRO A 65 -6.30 14.18 -6.07
CA PRO A 65 -5.98 13.42 -4.88
C PRO A 65 -6.14 14.31 -3.65
N SER A 66 -7.05 13.91 -2.76
CA SER A 66 -7.38 14.67 -1.57
C SER A 66 -6.38 14.39 -0.44
N THR A 67 -5.94 15.44 0.25
CA THR A 67 -5.14 15.34 1.49
C THR A 67 -6.04 15.20 2.74
N GLN A 68 -7.31 14.89 2.54
CA GLN A 68 -8.31 14.85 3.60
C GLN A 68 -8.18 13.59 4.47
N MET A 69 -8.84 13.65 5.63
CA MET A 69 -8.87 12.56 6.59
C MET A 69 -10.00 11.58 6.27
N TYR A 70 -9.71 10.29 6.39
CA TYR A 70 -10.65 9.21 6.07
C TYR A 70 -10.72 8.19 7.20
N HIS A 71 -11.87 7.55 7.38
CA HIS A 71 -12.02 6.40 8.27
C HIS A 71 -11.53 5.12 7.58
N LEU A 72 -10.61 4.41 8.22
CA LEU A 72 -10.23 3.06 7.79
C LEU A 72 -11.27 2.06 8.33
N VAL A 73 -11.93 1.34 7.44
CA VAL A 73 -12.98 0.37 7.79
C VAL A 73 -12.56 -1.05 7.38
N PRO A 74 -13.20 -2.12 7.90
CA PRO A 74 -12.85 -3.49 7.54
C PRO A 74 -12.94 -3.80 6.04
N SER A 75 -13.79 -3.09 5.30
CA SER A 75 -13.95 -3.23 3.85
C SER A 75 -12.90 -2.44 3.03
N THR A 76 -12.07 -1.61 3.67
CA THR A 76 -11.02 -0.84 3.00
C THR A 76 -9.98 -1.78 2.41
N GLN A 77 -9.71 -1.66 1.11
CA GLN A 77 -8.65 -2.40 0.45
C GLN A 77 -7.30 -1.71 0.66
N VAL A 78 -6.34 -2.44 1.24
CA VAL A 78 -5.01 -1.91 1.53
C VAL A 78 -3.95 -2.51 0.61
N THR A 79 -3.31 -1.64 -0.16
CA THR A 79 -2.26 -2.00 -1.11
C THR A 79 -0.90 -1.54 -0.59
N PHE A 80 0.04 -2.48 -0.47
CA PHE A 80 1.39 -2.21 0.03
C PHE A 80 2.38 -2.10 -1.12
N LEU A 81 2.93 -0.92 -1.32
CA LEU A 81 3.88 -0.59 -2.37
C LEU A 81 5.31 -0.70 -1.85
N ALA A 82 6.16 -1.40 -2.59
CA ALA A 82 7.59 -1.44 -2.31
C ALA A 82 8.30 -0.32 -3.08
N ARG A 83 9.34 0.27 -2.47
CA ARG A 83 10.25 1.18 -3.19
C ARG A 83 11.14 0.46 -4.21
N ARG A 84 11.31 -0.85 -4.06
CA ARG A 84 12.04 -1.72 -5.00
C ARG A 84 11.38 -3.09 -5.06
N TYR A 85 10.90 -3.46 -6.24
CA TYR A 85 10.43 -4.81 -6.50
C TYR A 85 11.61 -5.67 -6.96
N ARG A 86 11.68 -6.91 -6.47
CA ARG A 86 12.66 -7.91 -6.90
C ARG A 86 11.87 -9.11 -7.39
N PHE A 87 11.97 -9.38 -8.68
CA PHE A 87 11.37 -10.55 -9.30
C PHE A 87 12.49 -11.55 -9.60
N ILE A 88 12.25 -12.82 -9.30
CA ILE A 88 13.06 -13.93 -9.76
C ILE A 88 12.15 -14.73 -10.66
N ILE A 89 12.52 -14.84 -11.93
CA ILE A 89 11.79 -15.61 -12.91
C ILE A 89 12.66 -16.82 -13.19
N GLU A 90 12.15 -17.99 -12.79
CA GLU A 90 12.74 -19.27 -13.13
C GLU A 90 12.04 -19.79 -14.38
N LEU A 91 12.80 -20.00 -15.44
CA LEU A 91 12.31 -20.54 -16.70
C LEU A 91 12.94 -21.92 -16.91
N ASP A 92 12.12 -22.96 -16.78
CA ASP A 92 12.53 -24.30 -17.18
C ASP A 92 12.47 -24.42 -18.71
N LEU A 93 13.58 -24.84 -19.30
CA LEU A 93 13.74 -25.11 -20.74
C LEU A 93 14.10 -26.58 -21.00
N SER A 94 13.81 -27.47 -20.05
CA SER A 94 14.02 -28.90 -20.19
C SER A 94 13.19 -29.47 -21.35
N PRO A 95 13.63 -30.55 -22.04
CA PRO A 95 12.88 -31.13 -23.15
C PRO A 95 11.42 -31.51 -22.81
N SER A 96 11.13 -31.80 -21.54
CA SER A 96 9.78 -32.05 -21.02
C SER A 96 8.82 -30.86 -21.13
N THR A 97 9.33 -29.63 -21.29
CA THR A 97 8.50 -28.43 -21.50
C THR A 97 8.14 -28.22 -22.98
N GLY A 98 8.57 -29.10 -23.88
CA GLY A 98 8.21 -29.07 -25.29
C GLY A 98 6.70 -29.26 -25.46
N ILE A 99 5.99 -28.17 -25.74
CA ILE A 99 4.60 -28.22 -26.20
C ILE A 99 4.63 -28.84 -27.60
N VAL A 100 4.05 -30.05 -27.74
CA VAL A 100 3.80 -30.73 -29.02
C VAL A 100 2.39 -30.41 -29.49
#